data_AF-A0A2A4SR06-F1
#
_entry.id   AF-A0A2A4SR06-F1
#
_cell.length_a   1.000
_cell.length_b   1.000
_cell.length_c   1.000
_cell.angle_alpha   90.00
_cell.angle_beta   90.00
_cell.angle_gamma   90.00
#
_symmetry.space_group_name_H-M   'P 1'
#
loop_
_entity.id
_entity.type
_entity.pdbx_description
1 polymer ?
#
loop_
_entity_poly.entity_id
_entity_poly.type
_entity_poly.pdbx_seq_one_letter_code
_entity_poly.pdbx_strand_id
1 'polypeptide(L)'
;MRKSLFFIPLFVSLLALASCETTTTTFSEGISQRVLQEKEDKLIQEDKKLVFEIIDLLGQSATIFYLVKEEVPVELVNKVKDQVLKRVKEAAFFTDLLSEQQARPIFTQERRMKQAREIYLDSLANVSVSDKDLSNPLGRLLQVENFLVYQLDSWPCASCVSKNIIGLKLRLVEASTGDIIWTGISQRSVLSPDSENLDVALQELTAELMENFYFRFKRKWHIQRFQNLAMITN
;
A
#
# COMPACT_ATOMS: atom_id res chain seq x y z
N MET A 1 64.19 -19.53 44.11
CA MET A 1 64.51 -19.36 42.68
C MET A 1 63.32 -19.77 41.84
N ARG A 2 62.87 -18.84 40.99
CA ARG A 2 61.88 -18.89 39.90
C ARG A 2 61.32 -20.26 39.46
N LYS A 3 59.99 -20.33 39.31
CA LYS A 3 59.28 -20.32 37.99
C LYS A 3 57.75 -20.37 38.22
N SER A 4 57.06 -19.26 37.98
CA SER A 4 55.60 -19.24 37.78
C SER A 4 55.32 -19.09 36.29
N LEU A 5 54.74 -20.13 35.68
CA LEU A 5 54.17 -20.11 34.33
C LEU A 5 52.77 -19.50 34.43
N PHE A 6 52.58 -18.30 33.91
CA PHE A 6 51.24 -17.75 33.63
C PHE A 6 50.88 -18.10 32.18
N PHE A 7 49.88 -18.96 32.03
CA PHE A 7 49.18 -19.24 30.77
C PHE A 7 48.10 -18.16 30.61
N ILE A 8 48.16 -17.37 29.55
CA ILE A 8 47.10 -16.43 29.15
C ILE A 8 46.44 -17.03 27.90
N PRO A 9 45.15 -17.40 27.91
CA PRO A 9 44.46 -17.69 26.67
C PRO A 9 44.02 -16.38 26.02
N LEU A 10 44.54 -16.17 24.81
CA LEU A 10 44.15 -15.12 23.87
C LEU A 10 42.72 -15.42 23.39
N PHE A 11 41.71 -14.81 24.00
CA PHE A 11 40.33 -14.86 23.51
C PHE A 11 40.20 -13.85 22.37
N VAL A 12 40.41 -14.31 21.13
CA VAL A 12 40.06 -13.56 19.94
C VAL A 12 38.55 -13.71 19.74
N SER A 13 37.79 -12.79 20.33
CA SER A 13 36.37 -12.61 20.01
C SER A 13 36.26 -12.02 18.60
N LEU A 14 36.07 -12.91 17.61
CA LEU A 14 35.52 -12.55 16.31
C LEU A 14 34.07 -12.08 16.52
N LEU A 15 33.88 -10.77 16.61
CA LEU A 15 32.56 -10.17 16.45
C LEU A 15 32.19 -10.27 14.97
N ALA A 16 31.35 -11.24 14.64
CA ALA A 16 30.63 -11.25 13.39
C ALA A 16 29.72 -10.01 13.36
N LEU A 17 30.10 -9.01 12.56
CA LEU A 17 29.23 -7.91 12.19
C LEU A 17 28.13 -8.47 11.28
N ALA A 18 27.06 -9.00 11.87
CA ALA A 18 25.81 -9.18 11.16
C ALA A 18 25.28 -7.78 10.82
N SER A 19 25.44 -7.35 9.57
CA SER A 19 24.74 -6.18 9.05
C SER A 19 23.26 -6.52 8.96
N CYS A 20 22.50 -6.27 10.02
CA CYS A 20 21.04 -6.30 9.95
C CYS A 20 20.58 -5.19 9.01
N GLU A 21 20.25 -5.56 7.78
CA GLU A 21 19.25 -4.85 7.02
C GLU A 21 17.89 -5.20 7.62
N THR A 22 17.24 -4.21 8.22
CA THR A 22 15.93 -4.38 8.85
C THR A 22 14.86 -3.92 7.87
N THR A 23 14.10 -4.85 7.33
CA THR A 23 12.82 -4.57 6.69
C THR A 23 11.77 -4.46 7.80
N THR A 24 10.93 -3.43 7.74
CA THR A 24 9.82 -3.27 8.68
C THR A 24 8.54 -3.04 7.89
N THR A 25 7.51 -3.77 8.28
CA THR A 25 6.21 -3.75 7.59
C THR A 25 5.14 -3.48 8.62
N THR A 26 4.35 -2.43 8.40
CA THR A 26 3.31 -1.97 9.34
C THR A 26 1.99 -1.85 8.60
N PHE A 27 0.91 -2.27 9.25
CA PHE A 27 -0.44 -2.19 8.72
C PHE A 27 -1.33 -1.47 9.72
N SER A 28 -2.23 -0.64 9.20
CA SER A 28 -3.29 -0.04 10.00
C SER A 28 -4.60 -0.10 9.24
N GLU A 29 -5.65 -0.40 9.99
CA GLU A 29 -7.03 -0.38 9.51
C GLU A 29 -7.72 0.78 10.20
N GLY A 30 -8.04 1.81 9.42
CA GLY A 30 -8.78 2.99 9.86
C GLY A 30 -10.26 2.87 9.53
N ILE A 31 -10.81 1.65 9.57
CA ILE A 31 -12.20 1.45 9.17
C ILE A 31 -13.09 2.05 10.25
N SER A 32 -13.72 3.18 9.93
CA SER A 32 -14.73 3.77 10.79
C SER A 32 -15.85 2.74 11.00
N GLN A 33 -16.20 2.47 12.27
CA GLN A 33 -17.34 1.59 12.61
C GLN A 33 -18.62 1.98 11.87
N ARG A 34 -18.75 3.27 11.56
CA ARG A 34 -19.80 3.82 10.72
C ARG A 34 -19.80 3.28 9.29
N VAL A 35 -18.64 3.15 8.64
CA VAL A 35 -18.54 2.62 7.26
C VAL A 35 -18.93 1.15 7.22
N LEU A 36 -18.50 0.38 8.21
CA LEU A 36 -18.91 -1.02 8.36
C LEU A 36 -20.42 -1.11 8.47
N GLN A 37 -21.01 -0.32 9.37
CA GLN A 37 -22.44 -0.33 9.62
C GLN A 37 -23.24 0.16 8.40
N GLU A 38 -22.82 1.23 7.73
CA GLU A 38 -23.48 1.73 6.50
C GLU A 38 -23.42 0.69 5.36
N LYS A 39 -22.32 -0.07 5.23
CA LYS A 39 -22.22 -1.13 4.22
C LYS A 39 -23.01 -2.38 4.60
N GLU A 40 -23.00 -2.79 5.85
CA GLU A 40 -23.84 -3.87 6.35
C GLU A 40 -25.33 -3.55 6.16
N ASP A 41 -25.78 -2.35 6.53
CA ASP A 41 -27.16 -1.90 6.38
C ASP A 41 -27.61 -1.90 4.91
N LYS A 42 -26.75 -1.46 3.99
CA LYS A 42 -27.03 -1.52 2.54
C LYS A 42 -27.17 -2.96 2.04
N LEU A 43 -26.31 -3.87 2.47
CA LEU A 43 -26.37 -5.28 2.06
C LEU A 43 -27.64 -5.97 2.58
N ILE A 44 -28.04 -5.64 3.82
CA ILE A 44 -29.29 -6.12 4.42
C ILE A 44 -30.50 -5.60 3.64
N GLN A 45 -30.50 -4.32 3.24
CA GLN A 45 -31.57 -3.73 2.43
C GLN A 45 -31.69 -4.36 1.03
N GLU A 46 -30.58 -4.82 0.45
CA GLU A 46 -30.56 -5.50 -0.86
C GLU A 46 -31.03 -6.96 -0.81
N ASP A 47 -31.54 -7.45 0.33
CA ASP A 47 -31.95 -8.84 0.60
C ASP A 47 -30.84 -9.88 0.32
N LYS A 48 -29.59 -9.40 0.26
CA LYS A 48 -28.40 -10.25 0.25
C LYS A 48 -28.15 -10.67 1.68
N LYS A 49 -28.75 -11.78 2.11
CA LYS A 49 -28.43 -12.53 3.34
C LYS A 49 -26.99 -13.10 3.38
N LEU A 50 -26.04 -12.43 2.73
CA LEU A 50 -24.66 -12.85 2.63
C LEU A 50 -23.85 -12.23 3.75
N VAL A 51 -23.06 -13.07 4.41
CA VAL A 51 -22.04 -12.70 5.38
C VAL A 51 -21.20 -11.57 4.77
N PHE A 52 -21.18 -10.39 5.42
CA PHE A 52 -20.29 -9.30 5.04
C PHE A 52 -18.84 -9.79 5.04
N GLU A 53 -18.16 -9.60 3.91
CA GLU A 53 -16.75 -9.96 3.76
C GLU A 53 -15.91 -8.69 3.55
N ILE A 54 -14.65 -8.72 3.98
CA ILE A 54 -13.78 -7.54 3.87
C ILE A 54 -13.56 -7.14 2.40
N ILE A 55 -13.67 -8.08 1.46
CA ILE A 55 -13.64 -7.77 0.02
C ILE A 55 -14.74 -6.78 -0.38
N ASP A 56 -15.88 -6.76 0.32
CA ASP A 56 -17.01 -5.86 0.03
C ASP A 56 -16.68 -4.39 0.37
N LEU A 57 -15.60 -4.15 1.11
CA LEU A 57 -15.06 -2.80 1.32
C LEU A 57 -14.46 -2.21 0.03
N LEU A 58 -13.91 -3.03 -0.87
CA LEU A 58 -13.24 -2.57 -2.10
C LEU A 58 -14.18 -1.97 -3.15
N GLY A 59 -15.49 -2.21 -3.06
CA GLY A 59 -16.40 -1.76 -4.10
C GLY A 59 -16.12 -2.41 -5.46
N GLN A 60 -16.69 -1.85 -6.54
CA GLN A 60 -16.55 -2.40 -7.90
C GLN A 60 -15.51 -1.66 -8.74
N SER A 61 -15.25 -0.37 -8.45
CA SER A 61 -14.41 0.48 -9.28
C SER A 61 -13.36 1.23 -8.48
N ALA A 62 -12.17 1.36 -9.07
CA ALA A 62 -11.08 2.12 -8.48
C ALA A 62 -10.24 2.87 -9.51
N THR A 63 -9.57 3.93 -9.07
CA THR A 63 -8.42 4.49 -9.78
C THR A 63 -7.15 4.32 -8.96
N ILE A 64 -6.01 4.24 -9.64
CA ILE A 64 -4.70 4.24 -8.99
C ILE A 64 -3.97 5.57 -9.19
N PHE A 65 -3.52 6.15 -8.08
CA PHE A 65 -2.65 7.31 -8.04
C PHE A 65 -1.26 6.91 -7.55
N TYR A 66 -0.24 7.53 -8.14
CA TYR A 66 1.14 7.31 -7.75
C TYR A 66 1.75 8.60 -7.23
N LEU A 67 2.34 8.51 -6.04
CA LEU A 67 3.07 9.58 -5.39
C LEU A 67 4.52 9.15 -5.27
N VAL A 68 5.44 9.99 -5.71
CA VAL A 68 6.88 9.73 -5.61
C VAL A 68 7.49 10.96 -4.99
N LYS A 69 8.01 10.81 -3.77
CA LYS A 69 8.90 11.81 -3.16
C LYS A 69 10.30 11.56 -3.69
N GLU A 70 11.04 12.66 -3.87
CA GLU A 70 12.27 12.77 -4.67
C GLU A 70 13.36 11.71 -4.36
N GLU A 71 14.39 11.63 -5.23
CA GLU A 71 15.59 10.77 -5.13
C GLU A 71 15.54 9.37 -5.77
N VAL A 72 14.44 8.97 -6.42
CA VAL A 72 14.38 7.69 -7.16
C VAL A 72 14.48 7.89 -8.67
N PRO A 73 15.35 7.14 -9.39
CA PRO A 73 15.41 7.16 -10.85
C PRO A 73 14.06 6.91 -11.52
N VAL A 74 13.73 7.72 -12.52
CA VAL A 74 12.43 7.68 -13.24
C VAL A 74 12.15 6.30 -13.85
N GLU A 75 13.18 5.61 -14.34
CA GLU A 75 13.06 4.26 -14.89
C GLU A 75 12.55 3.25 -13.86
N LEU A 76 13.11 3.28 -12.65
CA LEU A 76 12.71 2.40 -11.55
C LEU A 76 11.29 2.73 -11.08
N VAL A 77 10.96 4.02 -11.00
CA VAL A 77 9.58 4.45 -10.71
C VAL A 77 8.60 3.85 -11.71
N ASN A 78 8.87 3.98 -13.01
CA ASN A 78 7.97 3.46 -14.05
C ASN A 78 7.84 1.94 -13.97
N LYS A 79 8.97 1.22 -13.77
CA LYS A 79 8.97 -0.23 -13.59
C LYS A 79 8.08 -0.68 -12.43
N VAL A 80 8.17 0.01 -11.29
CA VAL A 80 7.35 -0.26 -10.10
C VAL A 80 5.89 0.09 -10.35
N LYS A 81 5.59 1.23 -10.98
CA LYS A 81 4.21 1.60 -11.37
C LYS A 81 3.56 0.50 -12.23
N ASP A 82 4.28 0.01 -13.23
CA ASP A 82 3.80 -1.04 -14.13
C ASP A 82 3.56 -2.36 -13.38
N GLN A 83 4.47 -2.72 -12.47
CA GLN A 83 4.34 -3.90 -11.63
C GLN A 83 3.12 -3.82 -10.70
N VAL A 84 2.93 -2.68 -10.03
CA VAL A 84 1.78 -2.45 -9.14
C VAL A 84 0.49 -2.54 -9.94
N LEU A 85 0.39 -1.83 -11.08
CA LEU A 85 -0.79 -1.87 -11.94
C LEU A 85 -1.10 -3.30 -12.41
N LYS A 86 -0.07 -4.04 -12.83
CA LYS A 86 -0.21 -5.44 -13.24
C LYS A 86 -0.77 -6.30 -12.10
N ARG A 87 -0.20 -6.19 -10.89
CA ARG A 87 -0.65 -6.97 -9.72
C ARG A 87 -2.07 -6.63 -9.29
N VAL A 88 -2.47 -5.35 -9.34
CA VAL A 88 -3.86 -4.94 -9.05
C VAL A 88 -4.83 -5.53 -10.08
N LYS A 89 -4.46 -5.53 -11.36
CA LYS A 89 -5.28 -6.16 -12.43
C LYS A 89 -5.38 -7.66 -12.25
N GLU A 90 -4.28 -8.35 -11.96
CA GLU A 90 -4.24 -9.81 -11.74
C GLU A 90 -5.04 -10.23 -10.51
N ALA A 91 -5.09 -9.40 -9.46
CA ALA A 91 -5.91 -9.66 -8.29
C ALA A 91 -7.42 -9.65 -8.61
N ALA A 92 -7.83 -8.99 -9.69
CA ALA A 92 -9.21 -8.93 -10.19
C ALA A 92 -10.24 -8.52 -9.13
N PHE A 93 -9.84 -7.65 -8.19
CA PHE A 93 -10.75 -7.18 -7.14
C PHE A 93 -11.72 -6.08 -7.61
N PHE A 94 -11.35 -5.33 -8.65
CA PHE A 94 -12.18 -4.28 -9.22
C PHE A 94 -12.61 -4.70 -10.62
N THR A 95 -13.90 -4.53 -10.91
CA THR A 95 -14.46 -4.69 -12.26
C THR A 95 -13.90 -3.61 -13.18
N ASP A 96 -13.88 -2.36 -12.69
CA ASP A 96 -13.40 -1.21 -13.43
C ASP A 96 -12.18 -0.59 -12.73
N LEU A 97 -11.00 -0.75 -13.34
CA LEU A 97 -9.76 -0.15 -12.86
C LEU A 97 -9.27 0.93 -13.83
N LEU A 98 -9.35 2.18 -13.39
CA LEU A 98 -8.86 3.34 -14.14
C LEU A 98 -7.38 3.62 -13.80
N SER A 99 -6.49 3.46 -14.78
CA SER A 99 -5.07 3.79 -14.59
C SER A 99 -4.85 5.31 -14.50
N GLU A 100 -3.74 5.72 -13.87
CA GLU A 100 -3.32 7.13 -13.81
C GLU A 100 -3.25 7.77 -15.21
N GLN A 101 -2.78 7.03 -16.22
CA GLN A 101 -2.69 7.50 -17.60
C GLN A 101 -4.07 7.79 -18.22
N GLN A 102 -5.10 7.01 -17.87
CA GLN A 102 -6.48 7.22 -18.31
C GLN A 102 -7.18 8.32 -17.51
N ALA A 103 -6.85 8.46 -16.21
CA ALA A 103 -7.41 9.49 -15.34
C ALA A 103 -6.85 10.88 -15.65
N ARG A 104 -5.57 10.99 -16.04
CA ARG A 104 -4.86 12.26 -16.22
C ARG A 104 -5.56 13.22 -17.21
N PRO A 105 -6.02 12.80 -18.40
CA PRO A 105 -6.75 13.67 -19.33
C PRO A 105 -8.07 14.20 -18.77
N ILE A 106 -8.77 13.44 -17.92
CA ILE A 106 -10.05 13.86 -17.33
C ILE A 106 -9.84 15.13 -16.49
N PHE A 107 -8.76 15.18 -15.71
CA PHE A 107 -8.42 16.37 -14.91
C PHE A 107 -7.97 17.58 -15.75
N THR A 108 -7.54 17.40 -16.99
CA THR A 108 -7.10 18.52 -17.83
C THR A 108 -8.24 19.37 -18.37
N GLN A 109 -9.46 18.83 -18.36
CA GLN A 109 -10.65 19.53 -18.81
C GLN A 109 -11.15 20.57 -17.78
N GLU A 110 -10.82 20.38 -16.50
CA GLU A 110 -11.27 21.25 -15.40
C GLU A 110 -10.11 21.67 -14.49
N ARG A 111 -9.69 22.94 -14.59
CA ARG A 111 -8.59 23.49 -13.78
C ARG A 111 -8.81 23.31 -12.27
N ARG A 112 -10.06 23.46 -11.80
CA ARG A 112 -10.42 23.29 -10.39
C ARG A 112 -10.19 21.84 -9.93
N MET A 113 -10.52 20.86 -10.76
CA MET A 113 -10.37 19.44 -10.42
C MET A 113 -8.91 19.00 -10.45
N LYS A 114 -8.11 19.54 -11.37
CA LYS A 114 -6.65 19.37 -11.34
C LYS A 114 -6.06 19.85 -10.01
N GLN A 115 -6.43 21.05 -9.57
CA GLN A 115 -5.96 21.62 -8.30
C GLN A 115 -6.46 20.82 -7.09
N ALA A 116 -7.74 20.44 -7.07
CA ALA A 116 -8.31 19.61 -6.01
C ALA A 116 -7.56 18.28 -5.88
N ARG A 117 -7.22 17.63 -7.00
CA ARG A 117 -6.41 16.41 -7.02
C ARG A 117 -5.02 16.64 -6.44
N GLU A 118 -4.34 17.71 -6.84
CA GLU A 118 -3.00 18.04 -6.33
C GLU A 118 -3.01 18.27 -4.81
N ILE A 119 -3.97 19.06 -4.31
CA ILE A 119 -4.14 19.31 -2.87
C ILE A 119 -4.46 18.00 -2.12
N TYR A 120 -5.36 17.19 -2.67
CA TYR A 120 -5.76 15.92 -2.07
C TYR A 120 -4.59 14.96 -1.92
N LEU A 121 -3.84 14.77 -3.00
CA LEU A 121 -2.69 13.87 -3.01
C LEU A 121 -1.55 14.38 -2.13
N ASP A 122 -1.34 15.69 -2.04
CA ASP A 122 -0.36 16.30 -1.14
C ASP A 122 -0.73 16.10 0.34
N SER A 123 -2.00 16.33 0.69
CA SER A 123 -2.54 16.07 2.04
C SER A 123 -2.34 14.61 2.45
N LEU A 124 -2.64 13.67 1.55
CA LEU A 124 -2.40 12.24 1.77
C LEU A 124 -0.92 11.91 1.92
N ALA A 125 -0.05 12.51 1.09
CA ALA A 125 1.38 12.24 1.08
C ALA A 125 2.07 12.71 2.36
N ASN A 126 1.66 13.86 2.88
CA ASN A 126 2.38 14.59 3.93
C ASN A 126 1.75 14.41 5.31
N VAL A 127 0.43 14.39 5.39
CA VAL A 127 -0.31 14.38 6.66
C VAL A 127 -1.09 13.09 6.85
N SER A 128 -1.13 12.21 5.84
CA SER A 128 -1.94 10.98 5.83
C SER A 128 -3.43 11.23 6.09
N VAL A 129 -3.93 12.38 5.66
CA VAL A 129 -5.35 12.76 5.77
C VAL A 129 -5.98 12.73 4.39
N SER A 130 -7.11 12.04 4.31
CA SER A 130 -8.01 12.07 3.16
C SER A 130 -9.19 12.98 3.49
N ASP A 131 -9.27 14.10 2.77
CA ASP A 131 -10.36 15.07 2.93
C ASP A 131 -11.54 14.68 2.03
N LYS A 132 -12.69 14.43 2.65
CA LYS A 132 -13.96 14.11 1.97
C LYS A 132 -14.34 15.16 0.92
N ASP A 133 -14.13 16.43 1.22
CA ASP A 133 -14.54 17.54 0.34
C ASP A 133 -13.68 17.60 -0.92
N LEU A 134 -12.54 16.90 -0.93
CA LEU A 134 -11.71 16.68 -2.10
C LEU A 134 -11.92 15.30 -2.71
N SER A 135 -11.95 14.24 -1.90
CA SER A 135 -12.04 12.85 -2.39
C SER A 135 -13.34 12.59 -3.13
N ASN A 136 -14.46 13.10 -2.61
CA ASN A 136 -15.79 12.79 -3.13
C ASN A 136 -16.03 13.41 -4.51
N PRO A 137 -15.75 14.71 -4.75
CA PRO A 137 -15.80 15.28 -6.10
C PRO A 137 -14.87 14.59 -7.09
N LEU A 138 -13.66 14.21 -6.65
CA LEU A 138 -12.70 13.48 -7.50
C LEU A 138 -13.25 12.11 -7.90
N GLY A 139 -13.87 11.38 -6.96
CA GLY A 139 -14.45 10.06 -7.20
C GLY A 139 -15.61 10.13 -8.18
N ARG A 140 -16.49 11.13 -8.00
CA ARG A 140 -17.60 11.40 -8.92
C ARG A 140 -17.13 11.75 -10.32
N LEU A 141 -16.10 12.59 -10.45
CA LEU A 141 -15.55 12.97 -11.75
C LEU A 141 -14.98 11.77 -12.51
N LEU A 142 -14.29 10.88 -11.79
CA LEU A 142 -13.67 9.68 -12.35
C LEU A 142 -14.63 8.49 -12.44
N GLN A 143 -15.83 8.60 -11.87
CA GLN A 143 -16.82 7.53 -11.74
C GLN A 143 -16.25 6.28 -11.04
N VAL A 144 -15.45 6.48 -9.99
CA VAL A 144 -14.86 5.39 -9.20
C VAL A 144 -15.30 5.44 -7.74
N GLU A 145 -15.46 4.27 -7.14
CA GLU A 145 -15.83 4.13 -5.72
C GLU A 145 -14.62 4.27 -4.80
N ASN A 146 -13.44 3.85 -5.25
CA ASN A 146 -12.23 3.80 -4.43
C ASN A 146 -11.00 4.41 -5.11
N PHE A 147 -10.09 4.90 -4.28
CA PHE A 147 -8.75 5.30 -4.70
C PHE A 147 -7.72 4.35 -4.10
N LEU A 148 -6.87 3.81 -4.96
CA LEU A 148 -5.62 3.18 -4.55
C LEU A 148 -4.51 4.21 -4.69
N VAL A 149 -3.90 4.59 -3.58
CA VAL A 149 -2.83 5.58 -3.55
C VAL A 149 -1.53 4.88 -3.17
N TYR A 150 -0.68 4.68 -4.16
CA TYR A 150 0.65 4.13 -4.00
C TYR A 150 1.66 5.28 -3.83
N GLN A 151 2.41 5.26 -2.74
CA GLN A 151 3.40 6.27 -2.41
C GLN A 151 4.77 5.63 -2.23
N LEU A 152 5.76 6.17 -2.93
CA LEU A 152 7.16 5.86 -2.81
C LEU A 152 7.87 7.05 -2.18
N ASP A 153 8.49 6.80 -1.03
CA ASP A 153 9.26 7.77 -0.27
C ASP A 153 10.72 7.28 -0.16
N SER A 154 11.68 8.18 -0.39
CA SER A 154 13.10 7.97 -0.07
C SER A 154 13.56 9.09 0.85
N TRP A 155 14.30 8.76 1.91
CA TRP A 155 14.90 9.77 2.78
C TRP A 155 16.18 9.26 3.44
N PRO A 156 17.12 10.15 3.80
CA PRO A 156 18.33 9.76 4.51
C PRO A 156 18.02 9.23 5.91
N CYS A 157 18.69 8.15 6.32
CA CYS A 157 18.58 7.64 7.69
C CYS A 157 19.28 8.61 8.64
N ALA A 158 18.52 9.29 9.50
CA ALA A 158 19.06 10.26 10.47
C ALA A 158 20.08 9.64 11.47
N SER A 159 20.03 8.32 11.68
CA SER A 159 20.92 7.60 12.60
C SER A 159 22.03 6.81 11.88
N CYS A 160 22.14 6.90 10.55
CA CYS A 160 23.04 6.09 9.75
C CYS A 160 23.94 6.96 8.86
N VAL A 161 25.24 6.71 8.85
CA VAL A 161 26.22 7.53 8.11
C VAL A 161 26.09 7.37 6.58
N SER A 162 25.54 6.27 6.09
CA SER A 162 25.45 5.99 4.64
C SER A 162 24.16 5.30 4.18
N LYS A 163 23.14 5.16 5.03
CA LYS A 163 21.92 4.43 4.67
C LYS A 163 20.79 5.38 4.22
N ASN A 164 20.11 5.01 3.15
CA ASN A 164 18.81 5.59 2.79
C ASN A 164 17.70 4.65 3.24
N ILE A 165 16.57 5.22 3.65
CA ILE A 165 15.35 4.45 3.92
C ILE A 165 14.44 4.63 2.72
N ILE A 166 14.05 3.50 2.14
CA ILE A 166 13.01 3.45 1.11
C ILE A 166 11.74 2.98 1.80
N GLY A 167 10.67 3.75 1.67
CA GLY A 167 9.35 3.44 2.17
C GLY A 167 8.33 3.37 1.05
N LEU A 168 7.58 2.29 1.00
CA LEU A 168 6.40 2.14 0.17
C LEU A 168 5.15 2.19 1.04
N LYS A 169 4.13 2.89 0.57
CA LYS A 169 2.82 2.93 1.20
C LYS A 169 1.75 2.68 0.16
N LEU A 170 0.79 1.82 0.47
CA LEU A 170 -0.42 1.63 -0.33
C LEU A 170 -1.62 1.93 0.55
N ARG A 171 -2.43 2.89 0.12
CA ARG A 171 -3.67 3.25 0.80
C ARG A 171 -4.87 2.92 -0.08
N LEU A 172 -5.88 2.31 0.52
CA LEU A 172 -7.22 2.19 -0.05
C LEU A 172 -8.10 3.23 0.61
N VAL A 173 -8.70 4.10 -0.20
CA VAL A 173 -9.59 5.17 0.27
C VAL A 173 -10.94 5.03 -0.41
N GLU A 174 -12.01 5.08 0.37
CA GLU A 174 -13.37 5.20 -0.16
C GLU A 174 -13.58 6.64 -0.65
N ALA A 175 -13.80 6.82 -1.96
CA ALA A 175 -13.83 8.14 -2.55
C ALA A 175 -15.00 8.98 -2.01
N SER A 176 -16.15 8.36 -1.75
CA SER A 176 -17.38 9.06 -1.35
C SER A 176 -17.33 9.63 0.08
N THR A 177 -16.65 8.96 1.00
CA THR A 177 -16.55 9.35 2.41
C THR A 177 -15.21 10.01 2.72
N GLY A 178 -14.18 9.70 1.92
CA GLY A 178 -12.80 10.05 2.22
C GLY A 178 -12.17 9.11 3.24
N ASP A 179 -12.84 8.04 3.67
CA ASP A 179 -12.31 7.17 4.70
C ASP A 179 -11.17 6.30 4.16
N ILE A 180 -10.04 6.29 4.89
CA ILE A 180 -8.90 5.42 4.58
C ILE A 180 -9.21 4.04 5.15
N ILE A 181 -9.72 3.15 4.30
CA ILE A 181 -10.12 1.79 4.65
C ILE A 181 -8.90 0.97 5.09
N TRP A 182 -7.79 1.08 4.37
CA TRP A 182 -6.61 0.27 4.62
C TRP A 182 -5.33 1.01 4.27
N THR A 183 -4.30 0.85 5.10
CA THR A 183 -2.95 1.30 4.82
C THR A 183 -1.96 0.18 5.07
N GLY A 184 -1.19 -0.18 4.04
CA GLY A 184 0.00 -1.00 4.16
C GLY A 184 1.26 -0.16 3.95
N ILE A 185 2.27 -0.41 4.76
CA ILE A 185 3.57 0.25 4.69
C ILE A 185 4.64 -0.83 4.72
N SER A 186 5.55 -0.84 3.74
CA SER A 186 6.76 -1.65 3.78
C SER A 186 7.97 -0.75 3.55
N GLN A 187 8.99 -0.85 4.41
CA GLN A 187 10.19 -0.02 4.33
C GLN A 187 11.45 -0.81 4.64
N ARG A 188 12.56 -0.40 4.03
CA ARG A 188 13.89 -1.01 4.24
C ARG A 188 14.98 0.05 4.20
N SER A 189 16.02 -0.18 4.98
CA SER A 189 17.27 0.59 4.91
C SER A 189 18.22 -0.01 3.86
N VAL A 190 18.74 0.81 2.96
CA VAL A 190 19.70 0.43 1.91
C VAL A 190 21.05 1.11 2.18
N LEU A 191 22.13 0.32 2.21
CA LEU A 191 23.49 0.74 2.61
C LEU A 191 24.22 1.66 1.62
N SER A 192 23.86 1.57 0.34
CA SER A 192 24.34 2.41 -0.76
C SER A 192 23.28 2.38 -1.88
N PRO A 193 22.66 3.50 -2.27
CA PRO A 193 21.66 3.53 -3.34
C PRO A 193 22.36 3.55 -4.71
N ASP A 194 23.15 2.52 -5.03
CA ASP A 194 23.39 2.25 -6.44
C ASP A 194 22.10 1.71 -7.08
N SER A 195 21.99 1.87 -8.40
CA SER A 195 20.74 1.58 -9.12
C SER A 195 20.28 0.12 -8.98
N GLU A 196 21.22 -0.81 -8.80
CA GLU A 196 20.94 -2.25 -8.70
C GLU A 196 20.37 -2.62 -7.33
N ASN A 197 20.99 -2.18 -6.22
CA ASN A 197 20.45 -2.46 -4.88
C ASN A 197 19.10 -1.75 -4.66
N LEU A 198 18.92 -0.57 -5.26
CA LEU A 198 17.65 0.16 -5.22
C LEU A 198 16.53 -0.58 -5.96
N ASP A 199 16.81 -1.14 -7.14
CA ASP A 199 15.82 -1.93 -7.90
C ASP A 199 15.40 -3.18 -7.10
N VAL A 200 16.35 -3.96 -6.60
CA VAL A 200 16.06 -5.17 -5.81
C VAL A 200 15.21 -4.83 -4.59
N ALA A 201 15.57 -3.79 -3.83
CA ALA A 201 14.80 -3.35 -2.68
C ALA A 201 13.36 -2.94 -3.07
N LEU A 202 13.19 -2.15 -4.13
CA LEU A 202 11.87 -1.73 -4.61
C LEU A 202 11.00 -2.91 -5.06
N GLN A 203 11.60 -3.89 -5.75
CA GLN A 203 10.91 -5.08 -6.20
C GLN A 203 10.40 -5.92 -5.03
N GLU A 204 11.24 -6.15 -4.01
CA GLU A 204 10.89 -6.92 -2.82
C GLU A 204 9.82 -6.22 -1.98
N LEU A 205 10.01 -4.93 -1.68
CA LEU A 205 9.03 -4.14 -0.92
C LEU A 205 7.68 -4.08 -1.65
N THR A 206 7.70 -3.94 -2.99
CA THR A 206 6.47 -3.91 -3.80
C THR A 206 5.78 -5.27 -3.78
N ALA A 207 6.54 -6.37 -3.93
CA ALA A 207 5.98 -7.71 -3.89
C ALA A 207 5.31 -7.99 -2.55
N GLU A 208 5.98 -7.68 -1.44
CA GLU A 208 5.45 -7.84 -0.09
C GLU A 208 4.18 -7.00 0.12
N LEU A 209 4.20 -5.71 -0.25
CA LEU A 209 3.06 -4.83 -0.06
C LEU A 209 1.83 -5.30 -0.86
N MET A 210 2.04 -5.73 -2.11
CA MET A 210 0.97 -6.25 -2.96
C MET A 210 0.45 -7.62 -2.51
N GLU A 211 1.31 -8.48 -2.00
CA GLU A 211 0.91 -9.78 -1.44
C GLU A 211 0.04 -9.60 -0.20
N ASN A 212 0.41 -8.67 0.69
CA ASN A 212 -0.39 -8.34 1.86
C ASN A 212 -1.75 -7.74 1.46
N PHE A 213 -1.77 -6.82 0.50
CA PHE A 213 -3.02 -6.29 -0.05
C PHE A 213 -3.90 -7.41 -0.62
N TYR A 214 -3.32 -8.33 -1.40
CA TYR A 214 -4.04 -9.48 -1.95
C TYR A 214 -4.63 -10.37 -0.84
N PHE A 215 -3.80 -10.79 0.12
CA PHE A 215 -4.26 -11.66 1.20
C PHE A 215 -5.33 -11.01 2.08
N ARG A 216 -5.27 -9.68 2.22
CA ARG A 216 -6.23 -8.94 3.02
C ARG A 216 -7.64 -8.97 2.44
N PHE A 217 -7.74 -8.85 1.12
CA PHE A 217 -9.02 -8.69 0.43
C PHE A 217 -9.46 -9.91 -0.39
N LYS A 218 -8.61 -10.92 -0.57
CA LYS A 218 -9.05 -12.16 -1.24
C LYS A 218 -10.20 -12.80 -0.47
N ARG A 219 -11.16 -13.34 -1.20
CA ARG A 219 -12.24 -14.15 -0.63
C ARG A 219 -11.66 -15.40 0.04
N LYS A 220 -12.08 -15.69 1.27
CA LYS A 220 -11.59 -16.87 1.99
C LYS A 220 -12.27 -18.12 1.46
N TRP A 221 -11.48 -19.13 1.07
CA TRP A 221 -11.99 -20.35 0.42
C TRP A 221 -13.08 -21.07 1.21
N HIS A 222 -13.00 -21.09 2.54
CA HIS A 222 -13.97 -21.77 3.40
C HIS A 222 -15.32 -21.04 3.43
N ILE A 223 -15.32 -19.71 3.33
CA ILE A 223 -16.55 -18.92 3.22
C ILE A 223 -17.20 -19.19 1.86
N GLN A 224 -16.43 -19.17 0.78
CA GLN A 224 -16.91 -19.51 -0.56
C GLN A 224 -17.50 -20.93 -0.61
N ARG A 225 -16.82 -21.90 0.00
CA ARG A 225 -17.31 -23.28 0.08
C ARG A 225 -18.62 -23.37 0.84
N PHE A 226 -18.74 -22.69 1.98
CA PHE A 226 -19.97 -22.67 2.77
C PHE A 226 -21.13 -22.07 1.98
N GLN A 227 -20.93 -20.92 1.32
CA GLN A 227 -21.94 -20.28 0.46
C GLN A 227 -22.37 -21.22 -0.68
N ASN A 228 -21.43 -21.87 -1.36
CA ASN A 228 -21.74 -22.82 -2.43
C ASN A 228 -22.56 -24.02 -1.92
N LEU A 229 -22.25 -24.55 -0.74
CA LEU A 229 -23.00 -25.65 -0.14
C LEU A 229 -24.41 -25.23 0.30
N ALA A 230 -24.57 -24.02 0.84
CA ALA A 230 -25.87 -23.46 1.20
C ALA A 230 -26.79 -23.27 -0.03
N MET A 231 -26.22 -22.94 -1.19
CA MET A 231 -26.98 -22.81 -2.44
C MET A 231 -27.42 -24.14 -3.05
N ILE A 232 -26.73 -25.25 -2.75
CA ILE A 232 -27.08 -26.59 -3.26
C ILE A 232 -28.17 -27.27 -2.39
N THR A 233 -28.38 -26.79 -1.16
CA THR A 233 -29.28 -27.40 -0.17
C THR A 233 -30.67 -26.76 -0.10
N ASN A 234 -30.92 -25.71 -0.89
CA ASN A 234 -32.24 -25.10 -1.14
C ASN A 234 -32.73 -25.46 -2.55
#